data_AF-A0A7C1R6E4-F1
#
_entry.id   AF-A0A7C1R6E4-F1
#
_cell.length_a   1.000
_cell.length_b   1.000
_cell.length_c   1.000
_cell.angle_alpha   90.00
_cell.angle_beta   90.00
_cell.angle_gamma   90.00
#
_symmetry.space_group_name_H-M   'P 1'
#
loop_
_entity.id
_entity.type
_entity.pdbx_description
1 polymer ?
#
loop_
_entity_poly.entity_id
_entity_poly.type
_entity_poly.pdbx_seq_one_letter_code
_entity_poly.pdbx_strand_id
1 'polypeptide(L)'
;MVDGTISLMPTYEYVCKGGHEFEAVQNMQAAPIERCPKCRRVCKRLISASSFILKGSGWAKDGYGSEVTGKNKRTPKRPKGSGEL
;
A
#
# COMPACT_ATOMS: atom_id res chain seq x y z
N MET A 1 23.31 20.89 -15.43
CA MET A 1 22.96 20.43 -14.07
C MET A 1 21.46 20.21 -14.03
N VAL A 2 20.97 19.13 -14.66
CA VAL A 2 19.61 18.63 -14.40
C VAL A 2 19.80 17.58 -13.33
N ASP A 3 19.64 18.01 -12.09
CA ASP A 3 19.95 17.21 -10.91
C ASP A 3 18.97 16.04 -10.80
N GLY A 4 19.35 14.93 -11.45
CA GLY A 4 19.44 13.54 -10.99
C GLY A 4 18.63 13.03 -9.79
N THR A 5 17.62 13.74 -9.32
CA THR A 5 16.70 13.28 -8.29
C THR A 5 15.53 12.62 -8.99
N ILE A 6 15.46 11.29 -8.89
CA ILE A 6 14.22 10.55 -9.15
C ILE A 6 13.27 10.95 -8.01
N SER A 7 12.74 12.16 -8.10
CA SER A 7 11.70 12.66 -7.21
C SER A 7 10.47 11.91 -7.67
N LEU A 8 10.03 10.92 -6.89
CA LEU A 8 8.74 10.26 -7.03
C LEU A 8 7.67 11.34 -6.99
N MET A 9 7.36 11.95 -8.14
CA MET A 9 6.32 12.96 -8.28
C MET A 9 5.01 12.19 -8.45
N PRO A 10 4.17 12.10 -7.41
CA PRO A 10 2.91 11.41 -7.54
C PRO A 10 2.01 12.13 -8.55
N THR A 11 1.22 11.34 -9.26
CA THR A 11 0.09 11.84 -10.03
C THR A 11 -1.12 11.95 -9.11
N TYR A 12 -1.83 13.07 -9.22
CA TYR A 12 -3.08 13.31 -8.52
C TYR A 12 -4.20 13.58 -9.50
N GLU A 13 -5.37 13.05 -9.18
CA GLU A 13 -6.60 13.30 -9.91
C GLU A 13 -7.31 14.53 -9.34
N TYR A 14 -7.96 15.30 -10.20
CA TYR A 14 -8.72 16.50 -9.84
C TYR A 14 -10.06 16.51 -10.53
N VAL A 15 -11.08 17.02 -9.84
CA VAL A 15 -12.39 17.33 -10.41
C VAL A 15 -12.75 18.80 -10.18
N CYS A 16 -13.25 19.46 -11.23
CA CYS A 16 -13.73 20.84 -11.12
C CYS A 16 -15.25 20.90 -10.92
N LYS A 17 -15.77 22.03 -10.42
CA LYS A 17 -17.23 22.28 -10.31
C LYS A 17 -17.99 22.21 -11.65
N GLY A 18 -17.29 22.19 -12.78
CA GLY A 18 -17.88 21.99 -14.10
C GLY A 18 -17.97 20.53 -14.54
N GLY A 19 -17.54 19.57 -13.71
CA GLY A 19 -17.56 18.15 -14.04
C GLY A 19 -16.41 17.68 -14.94
N HIS A 20 -15.33 18.46 -15.06
CA HIS A 20 -14.13 18.01 -15.76
C HIS A 20 -13.16 17.33 -14.80
N GLU A 21 -12.69 16.16 -15.19
CA GLU A 21 -11.66 15.38 -14.51
C GLU A 21 -10.33 15.49 -15.26
N PHE A 22 -9.23 15.58 -14.52
CA PHE A 22 -7.88 15.60 -15.08
C PHE A 22 -6.84 15.14 -14.07
N GLU A 23 -5.70 14.67 -14.58
CA GLU A 23 -4.55 14.24 -13.80
C GLU A 23 -3.43 15.28 -13.84
N ALA A 24 -2.72 15.44 -12.74
CA ALA A 24 -1.56 16.32 -12.65
C ALA A 24 -0.45 15.67 -11.81
N VAL A 25 0.77 15.69 -12.36
CA VAL A 25 1.98 15.28 -11.65
C VAL A 25 2.40 16.43 -10.74
N GLN A 26 2.42 16.19 -9.43
CA GLN A 26 2.68 17.25 -8.45
C GLN A 26 3.48 16.73 -7.25
N ASN A 27 4.40 17.54 -6.74
CA ASN A 27 5.11 17.24 -5.49
C ASN A 27 4.11 17.16 -4.32
N MET A 28 4.30 16.20 -3.41
CA MET A 28 3.46 16.06 -2.20
C MET A 28 3.38 17.33 -1.34
N GLN A 29 4.44 18.16 -1.33
CA GLN A 29 4.51 19.40 -0.56
C GLN A 29 3.99 20.63 -1.32
N ALA A 30 3.68 20.51 -2.61
CA ALA A 30 3.21 21.63 -3.41
C ALA A 30 1.75 21.97 -3.12
N ALA A 31 1.39 23.24 -3.27
CA ALA A 31 0.02 23.71 -3.11
C ALA A 31 -0.89 23.09 -4.19
N PRO A 32 -2.10 22.61 -3.84
CA PRO A 32 -2.99 21.93 -4.78
C PRO A 32 -3.49 22.89 -5.88
N ILE A 33 -3.80 22.33 -7.05
CA ILE A 33 -4.36 23.09 -8.17
C ILE A 33 -5.79 23.55 -7.85
N GLU A 34 -5.98 24.87 -7.75
CA GLU A 34 -7.28 25.45 -7.40
C GLU A 34 -8.19 25.72 -8.61
N ARG A 35 -7.62 25.89 -9.82
CA ARG A 35 -8.36 26.30 -11.02
C ARG A 35 -8.25 25.30 -12.15
N CYS A 36 -9.38 25.01 -12.79
CA CYS A 36 -9.44 24.08 -13.92
C CYS A 36 -8.78 24.70 -15.16
N PRO A 37 -7.89 23.99 -15.87
CA PRO A 37 -7.29 24.50 -17.10
C PRO A 37 -8.30 24.72 -18.24
N LYS A 38 -9.43 24.00 -18.24
CA LYS A 38 -10.47 24.10 -19.28
C LYS A 38 -11.51 25.19 -19.01
N CYS A 39 -12.03 25.27 -17.79
CA CYS A 39 -13.18 26.13 -17.48
C CYS A 39 -12.91 27.16 -16.37
N ARG A 40 -11.70 27.19 -15.81
CA ARG A 40 -11.26 28.12 -14.73
C ARG A 40 -12.09 28.09 -13.45
N ARG A 41 -13.00 27.12 -13.30
CA ARG A 41 -13.78 26.89 -12.07
C ARG A 41 -12.90 26.23 -11.01
N VAL A 42 -13.35 26.33 -9.76
CA VAL A 42 -12.69 25.74 -8.59
C VAL A 42 -12.57 24.22 -8.74
N CYS A 43 -11.37 23.72 -8.48
CA CYS A 43 -11.03 22.29 -8.48
C CYS A 43 -10.81 21.76 -7.08
N LYS A 44 -11.00 20.45 -6.94
CA LYS A 44 -10.64 19.69 -5.74
C LYS A 44 -9.83 18.48 -6.17
N ARG A 45 -8.81 18.14 -5.39
CA ARG A 45 -8.05 16.91 -5.56
C ARG A 45 -8.90 15.72 -5.13
N LEU A 46 -9.00 14.73 -5.99
CA LEU A 46 -9.61 13.44 -5.72
C LEU A 46 -8.57 12.57 -4.98
N ILE A 47 -8.97 12.04 -3.84
CA ILE A 47 -8.21 11.03 -3.11
C ILE A 47 -8.93 9.72 -3.38
N SER A 48 -8.34 8.86 -4.20
CA SER A 48 -8.90 7.52 -4.42
C SER A 48 -8.84 6.75 -3.11
N ALA A 49 -10.00 6.32 -2.61
CA ALA A 49 -10.09 5.56 -1.37
C ALA A 49 -9.66 4.10 -1.62
N SER A 50 -8.35 3.84 -1.63
CA SER A 50 -7.82 2.48 -1.70
C SER A 50 -7.94 1.81 -0.32
N SER A 51 -9.15 1.38 0.03
CA SER A 51 -9.42 0.61 1.24
C SER A 51 -9.03 -0.85 1.02
N PHE A 52 -7.79 -1.25 1.34
CA PHE A 52 -7.48 -2.66 1.53
C PHE A 52 -6.78 -2.88 2.86
N ILE A 53 -7.46 -3.60 3.76
CA ILE A 53 -6.92 -4.02 5.05
C ILE A 53 -6.49 -5.47 4.87
N LEU A 54 -5.18 -5.72 4.76
CA LEU A 54 -4.63 -7.07 4.78
C LEU A 54 -4.47 -7.52 6.23
N LYS A 55 -5.52 -8.13 6.79
CA LYS A 55 -5.45 -8.78 8.11
C LYS A 55 -4.71 -10.11 7.97
N GLY A 56 -3.39 -10.07 7.91
CA GLY A 56 -2.54 -11.26 7.85
C GLY A 56 -2.50 -11.98 9.18
N SER A 57 -3.38 -12.97 9.39
CA SER A 57 -3.16 -13.98 10.43
C SER A 57 -2.18 -15.03 9.90
N GLY A 58 -0.89 -14.79 10.13
CA GLY A 58 0.17 -15.76 9.91
C GLY A 58 0.77 -15.72 8.51
N TRP A 59 2.07 -15.45 8.44
CA TRP A 59 2.89 -16.05 7.40
C TRP A 59 2.67 -17.56 7.51
N ALA A 60 2.07 -18.16 6.48
CA ALA A 60 2.14 -19.60 6.30
C ALA A 60 3.62 -19.96 6.35
N LYS A 61 4.05 -20.55 7.46
CA LYS A 61 5.36 -21.17 7.62
C LYS A 61 5.31 -22.49 6.84
N ASP A 62 4.99 -22.37 5.56
CA ASP A 62 4.90 -23.49 4.65
C ASP A 62 6.34 -23.87 4.31
N GLY A 63 6.89 -24.74 5.14
CA GLY A 63 7.67 -25.90 4.71
C GLY A 63 8.78 -25.71 3.68
N TYR A 64 9.40 -24.54 3.54
CA TYR A 64 10.60 -24.42 2.70
C TYR A 64 11.80 -25.02 3.43
N GLY A 65 12.07 -26.28 3.13
CA GLY A 65 13.22 -27.02 3.63
C GLY A 65 13.07 -28.51 3.45
N SER A 66 12.83 -28.95 2.22
CA SER A 66 13.09 -30.35 1.84
C SER A 66 14.58 -30.65 2.05
N GLU A 67 14.82 -31.51 3.03
CA GLU A 67 15.87 -32.53 3.08
C GLU A 67 17.33 -32.11 2.80
N VAL A 68 18.07 -31.78 3.87
CA VAL A 68 19.49 -32.13 3.96
C VAL A 68 19.78 -32.75 5.34
N THR A 69 20.23 -33.99 5.29
CA THR A 69 20.68 -34.90 6.35
C THR A 69 21.50 -34.23 7.47
N GLY A 70 21.09 -34.42 8.73
CA GLY A 70 21.90 -34.02 9.88
C GLY A 70 21.28 -34.38 11.23
N LYS A 71 21.77 -35.47 11.85
CA LYS A 71 21.41 -35.94 13.20
C LYS A 71 21.52 -34.80 14.24
N ASN A 72 20.55 -34.68 15.15
CA ASN A 72 20.72 -34.90 16.60
C ASN A 72 19.51 -34.37 17.41
N LYS A 73 18.89 -35.30 18.14
CA LYS A 73 18.13 -35.21 19.39
C LYS A 73 17.73 -33.81 19.91
N ARG A 74 16.42 -33.63 20.18
CA ARG A 74 15.82 -33.76 21.53
C ARG A 74 14.33 -33.42 21.45
N THR A 75 13.51 -34.35 21.89
CA THR A 75 12.10 -34.12 22.21
C THR A 75 12.00 -33.31 23.51
N PRO A 76 11.05 -32.38 23.59
CA PRO A 76 10.31 -32.18 24.83
C PRO A 76 8.87 -32.58 24.59
N LYS A 77 8.43 -33.61 25.31
CA LYS A 77 7.01 -33.96 25.48
C LYS A 77 6.28 -32.74 26.06
N ARG A 78 5.17 -32.32 25.46
CA ARG A 78 4.15 -31.52 26.14
C ARG A 78 2.90 -32.40 26.29
N PRO A 79 2.36 -32.58 27.51
CA PRO A 79 1.26 -33.50 27.75
C PRO A 79 -0.02 -33.02 27.06
N LYS A 80 -0.76 -33.97 26.48
CA LYS A 80 -2.15 -33.81 26.06
C LYS A 80 -3.03 -33.82 27.32
N GLY A 81 -3.78 -32.75 27.53
CA GLY A 81 -4.93 -32.69 28.43
C GLY A 81 -6.18 -32.42 27.60
N SER A 82 -7.16 -33.30 27.73
CA SER A 82 -8.42 -33.47 27.02
C SER A 82 -9.61 -33.06 27.89
N GLY A 83 -10.76 -32.73 27.27
CA GLY A 83 -12.10 -32.62 27.89
C GLY A 83 -12.58 -31.16 28.04
N GLU A 84 -13.61 -30.66 27.35
CA GLU A 84 -15.05 -31.02 27.35
C GLU A 84 -15.83 -30.32 28.48
N LEU A 85 -16.56 -29.26 28.09
CA LEU A 85 -17.83 -28.66 28.56
C LEU A 85 -17.87 -27.16 28.26
#